data_AF-A0A815WX56-F1
#
_entry.id   AF-A0A815WX56-F1
#
_cell.length_a   1.000
_cell.length_b   1.000
_cell.length_c   1.000
_cell.angle_alpha   90.00
_cell.angle_beta   90.00
_cell.angle_gamma   90.00
#
_symmetry.space_group_name_H-M   'P 1'
#
loop_
_entity.id
_entity.type
_entity.pdbx_description
1 polymer ?
#
loop_
_entity_poly.entity_id
_entity_poly.type
_entity_poly.pdbx_seq_one_letter_code
_entity_poly.pdbx_strand_id
1 'polypeptide(L)'
;LHNESLYKYFINNEQTSGHQSLIFGLRELNSTEIFQFCLENSSIINPSITNQPFYFTSNYELRIYTSACYYLDKNNQWKSDELIVGSLTNHYQIQCFSNHLTSFAGGFIILPAPINWNYVFTNADFMKNKTVYLTIIFVSIIYIILMIYARFNDKKDIEKLGVTPLLDNYKLDQYFYQILVFTGQRINAGTESKVHFILSGDNDETHIKTKKTKKLIFRSLGLLNYIRIWHDNSGKGSSASWFLKYIIVTDLQTMEKFHFISQRWFAVEKDDGFIERILSVASEMEKRAFFYILSKKAYHSVSDGYLWFSIFSRPP
;
A
#
# COMPACT_ATOMS: atom_id res chain seq x y z
N LEU A 1 -20.40 -21.25 52.57
CA LEU A 1 -21.54 -20.38 52.20
C LEU A 1 -21.17 -18.93 52.52
N HIS A 2 -20.26 -18.34 51.74
CA HIS A 2 -20.15 -16.89 51.61
C HIS A 2 -20.64 -16.53 50.22
N ASN A 3 -21.33 -15.40 50.13
CA ASN A 3 -22.16 -14.98 49.02
C ASN A 3 -21.28 -14.44 47.88
N GLU A 4 -20.50 -15.32 47.23
CA GLU A 4 -19.50 -14.90 46.22
C GLU A 4 -19.97 -15.24 44.81
N SER A 5 -21.02 -14.56 44.35
CA SER A 5 -21.40 -14.55 42.92
C SER A 5 -20.48 -13.68 42.06
N LEU A 6 -19.35 -13.22 42.60
CA LEU A 6 -18.44 -12.27 41.96
C LEU A 6 -17.01 -12.79 41.99
N TYR A 7 -16.55 -13.29 40.85
CA TYR A 7 -15.17 -13.70 40.65
C TYR A 7 -14.34 -12.53 40.11
N LYS A 8 -13.24 -12.20 40.79
CA LYS A 8 -12.32 -11.13 40.38
C LYS A 8 -10.97 -11.71 40.02
N TYR A 9 -10.48 -11.31 38.85
CA TYR A 9 -9.13 -11.61 38.40
C TYR A 9 -8.42 -10.28 38.13
N PHE A 10 -7.23 -10.11 38.70
CA PHE A 10 -6.44 -8.89 38.58
C PHE A 10 -5.09 -9.24 37.96
N ILE A 11 -4.69 -8.46 36.95
CA ILE A 11 -3.37 -8.55 36.33
C ILE A 11 -2.65 -7.24 36.61
N ASN A 12 -1.48 -7.32 37.24
CA ASN A 12 -0.66 -6.14 37.52
C ASN A 12 0.20 -5.75 36.31
N ASN A 13 0.78 -4.56 36.36
CA ASN A 13 1.63 -4.05 35.28
C ASN A 13 2.93 -4.83 35.08
N GLU A 14 3.43 -5.54 36.11
CA GLU A 14 4.58 -6.44 35.98
C GLU A 14 4.26 -7.65 35.09
N GLN A 15 3.10 -8.26 35.29
CA GLN A 15 2.62 -9.40 34.50
C GLN A 15 2.34 -9.02 33.04
N THR A 16 1.94 -7.78 32.78
CA THR A 16 1.72 -7.28 31.42
C THR A 16 2.98 -6.77 30.72
N SER A 17 4.12 -6.72 31.42
CA SER A 17 5.37 -6.21 30.87
C SER A 17 5.80 -7.04 29.65
N GLY A 18 6.15 -6.36 28.55
CA GLY A 18 6.56 -7.00 27.29
C GLY A 18 5.44 -7.60 26.44
N HIS A 19 4.17 -7.50 26.87
CA HIS A 19 3.03 -8.02 26.12
C HIS A 19 2.28 -6.89 25.40
N GLN A 20 1.99 -7.08 24.10
CA GLN A 20 1.23 -6.10 23.30
C GLN A 20 -0.28 -6.28 23.40
N SER A 21 -0.74 -7.51 23.68
CA SER A 21 -2.17 -7.85 23.77
C SER A 21 -2.40 -8.89 24.85
N LEU A 22 -3.58 -8.82 25.46
CA LEU A 22 -4.08 -9.78 26.45
C LEU A 22 -5.42 -10.31 25.95
N ILE A 23 -5.61 -11.61 26.05
CA ILE A 23 -6.85 -12.28 25.62
C ILE A 23 -7.46 -12.94 26.86
N PHE A 24 -8.71 -12.57 27.15
CA PHE A 24 -9.49 -13.18 28.21
C PHE A 24 -10.52 -14.13 27.60
N GLY A 25 -10.54 -15.37 28.06
CA GLY A 25 -11.54 -16.37 27.68
C GLY A 25 -12.36 -16.78 28.90
N LEU A 26 -13.66 -16.94 28.71
CA LEU A 26 -14.53 -17.60 29.68
C LEU A 26 -14.95 -18.94 29.11
N ARG A 27 -15.03 -19.95 29.98
CA ARG A 27 -15.52 -21.28 29.64
C ARG A 27 -16.31 -21.84 30.82
N GLU A 28 -17.40 -22.51 30.52
CA GLU A 28 -18.16 -23.29 31.50
C GLU A 28 -17.55 -24.70 31.63
N LEU A 29 -17.47 -25.22 32.86
CA LEU A 29 -16.99 -26.57 33.13
C LEU A 29 -18.11 -27.59 32.86
N ASN A 30 -17.75 -28.76 32.32
CA ASN A 30 -18.70 -29.86 32.16
C ASN A 30 -19.02 -30.53 33.50
N SER A 31 -20.12 -31.28 33.59
CA SER A 31 -20.57 -31.95 34.83
C SER A 31 -19.52 -32.87 35.46
N THR A 32 -18.73 -33.57 34.65
CA THR A 32 -17.62 -34.42 35.10
C THR A 32 -16.44 -33.60 35.62
N GLU A 33 -16.14 -32.47 34.97
CA GLU A 33 -15.06 -31.55 35.35
C GLU A 33 -15.41 -30.81 36.65
N ILE A 34 -16.68 -30.42 36.83
CA ILE A 34 -17.20 -29.84 38.08
C ILE A 34 -17.02 -30.83 39.23
N PHE A 35 -17.40 -32.10 39.03
CA PHE A 35 -17.27 -33.13 40.06
C PHE A 35 -15.81 -33.33 40.49
N GLN A 36 -14.89 -33.38 39.54
CA GLN A 36 -13.45 -33.46 39.82
C GLN A 36 -12.92 -32.20 40.51
N PHE A 37 -13.33 -31.02 40.05
CA PHE A 37 -12.93 -29.74 40.63
C PHE A 37 -13.36 -29.62 42.11
N CYS A 38 -14.55 -30.12 42.45
CA CYS A 38 -15.07 -30.10 43.82
C CYS A 38 -14.43 -31.15 44.76
N LEU A 39 -13.83 -32.22 44.23
CA LEU A 39 -13.26 -33.32 45.04
C LEU A 39 -11.75 -33.22 45.26
N GLU A 40 -10.97 -32.67 44.32
CA GLU A 40 -9.50 -32.80 44.33
C GLU A 40 -8.70 -31.54 44.69
N ASN A 41 -9.30 -30.52 45.32
CA ASN A 41 -8.59 -29.28 45.69
C ASN A 41 -7.84 -28.62 44.50
N SER A 42 -8.65 -28.08 43.57
CA SER A 42 -8.43 -26.89 42.72
C SER A 42 -7.12 -26.66 41.94
N SER A 43 -6.07 -27.48 42.07
CA SER A 43 -4.71 -27.14 41.63
C SER A 43 -4.19 -27.93 40.42
N ILE A 44 -4.97 -28.89 39.90
CA ILE A 44 -4.49 -29.85 38.88
C ILE A 44 -5.24 -29.74 37.54
N ILE A 45 -6.39 -29.07 37.49
CA ILE A 45 -7.18 -29.00 36.25
C ILE A 45 -6.79 -27.75 35.46
N ASN A 46 -5.87 -27.90 34.51
CA ASN A 46 -5.66 -26.94 33.43
C ASN A 46 -6.43 -27.44 32.19
N PRO A 47 -7.73 -27.08 32.05
CA PRO A 47 -8.50 -27.53 30.89
C PRO A 47 -7.88 -26.96 29.61
N SER A 48 -7.89 -27.75 28.54
CA SER A 48 -7.36 -27.31 27.25
C SER A 48 -8.13 -26.08 26.75
N ILE A 49 -7.38 -25.02 26.42
CA ILE A 49 -7.96 -23.81 25.83
C ILE A 49 -8.37 -24.14 24.39
N THR A 50 -9.67 -24.06 24.12
CA THR A 50 -10.25 -24.27 22.79
C THR A 50 -10.82 -22.97 22.25
N ASN A 51 -10.47 -22.59 21.03
CA ASN A 51 -10.99 -21.39 20.35
C ASN A 51 -12.38 -21.60 19.70
N GLN A 52 -13.17 -22.55 20.19
CA GLN A 52 -14.48 -22.85 19.63
C GLN A 52 -15.59 -22.13 20.42
N PRO A 53 -16.61 -21.58 19.75
CA PRO A 53 -17.74 -20.96 20.42
C PRO A 53 -18.49 -21.99 21.28
N PHE A 54 -18.79 -21.61 22.52
CA PHE A 54 -19.48 -22.45 23.49
C PHE A 54 -20.77 -21.76 23.98
N TYR A 55 -21.85 -22.53 24.16
CA TYR A 55 -23.11 -22.03 24.68
C TYR A 55 -23.15 -22.22 26.20
N PHE A 56 -23.18 -21.12 26.95
CA PHE A 56 -23.29 -21.15 28.40
C PHE A 56 -24.71 -21.56 28.82
N THR A 57 -24.82 -22.44 29.82
CA THR A 57 -26.12 -22.83 30.41
C THR A 57 -26.65 -21.80 31.39
N SER A 58 -25.75 -21.00 31.97
CA SER A 58 -26.04 -19.96 32.96
C SER A 58 -25.82 -18.56 32.39
N ASN A 59 -26.65 -17.60 32.81
CA ASN A 59 -26.43 -16.19 32.51
C ASN A 59 -25.21 -15.67 33.29
N TYR A 60 -24.35 -14.90 32.63
CA TYR A 60 -23.20 -14.26 33.26
C TYR A 60 -23.06 -12.81 32.78
N GLU A 61 -22.49 -11.97 33.63
CA GLU A 61 -22.07 -10.61 33.27
C GLU A 61 -20.55 -10.52 33.40
N LEU A 62 -19.89 -10.11 32.32
CA LEU A 62 -18.45 -9.89 32.30
C LEU A 62 -18.17 -8.38 32.26
N ARG A 63 -17.38 -7.89 33.21
CA ARG A 63 -16.88 -6.52 33.21
C ARG A 63 -15.36 -6.54 33.16
N ILE A 64 -14.81 -5.87 32.15
CA ILE A 64 -13.37 -5.68 31.99
C ILE A 64 -13.12 -4.17 31.98
N TYR A 65 -12.18 -3.72 32.80
CA TYR A 65 -11.69 -2.35 32.80
C TYR A 65 -10.19 -2.37 33.03
N THR A 66 -9.51 -1.38 32.49
CA THR A 66 -8.08 -1.16 32.73
C THR A 66 -7.91 0.13 33.53
N SER A 67 -7.02 0.08 34.51
CA SER A 67 -6.69 1.20 35.40
C SER A 67 -5.22 1.52 35.28
N ALA A 68 -4.87 2.79 35.36
CA ALA A 68 -3.50 3.26 35.31
C ALA A 68 -3.22 4.31 36.39
N CYS A 69 -2.01 4.26 36.92
CA CYS A 69 -1.47 5.22 37.87
C CYS A 69 -0.41 6.07 37.16
N TYR A 70 -0.43 7.38 37.40
CA TYR A 70 0.48 8.34 36.82
C TYR A 70 1.04 9.27 37.89
N TYR A 71 2.25 9.75 37.70
CA TYR A 71 2.86 10.81 38.46
C TYR A 71 3.31 11.95 37.55
N LEU A 72 3.38 13.15 38.11
CA LEU A 72 3.87 14.33 37.41
C LEU A 72 5.38 14.47 37.61
N ASP A 73 6.14 14.33 36.53
CA ASP A 73 7.59 14.55 36.52
C ASP A 73 7.96 16.04 36.61
N LYS A 74 9.23 16.35 36.91
CA LYS A 74 9.80 17.71 37.01
C LYS A 74 9.59 18.56 35.76
N ASN A 75 9.42 17.92 34.59
CA ASN A 75 9.13 18.58 33.32
C ASN A 75 7.62 18.81 33.06
N ASN A 76 6.76 18.64 34.08
CA ASN A 76 5.30 18.69 33.97
C ASN A 76 4.71 17.68 32.98
N GLN A 77 5.31 16.50 32.86
CA GLN A 77 4.81 15.41 32.04
C GLN A 77 4.27 14.29 32.91
N TRP A 78 3.10 13.76 32.57
CA TRP A 78 2.52 12.59 33.23
C TRP A 78 3.27 11.32 32.78
N LYS A 79 3.81 10.59 33.75
CA LYS A 79 4.54 9.33 33.57
C LYS A 79 3.90 8.24 34.40
N SER A 80 3.91 7.00 33.89
CA SER A 80 3.41 5.82 34.61
C SER A 80 4.53 4.89 35.07
N ASP A 81 5.77 5.23 34.73
CA ASP A 81 6.96 4.45 35.05
C ASP A 81 7.12 4.38 36.59
N GLU A 82 7.68 3.30 37.13
CA GLU A 82 7.90 3.10 38.58
C GLU A 82 6.64 3.02 39.48
N LEU A 83 5.44 3.19 38.92
CA LEU A 83 4.18 3.00 39.62
C LEU A 83 3.63 1.59 39.41
N ILE A 84 3.11 0.98 40.48
CA ILE A 84 2.48 -0.35 40.42
C ILE A 84 1.01 -0.23 40.80
N VAL A 85 0.12 -0.78 39.96
CA VAL A 85 -1.30 -0.85 40.28
C VAL A 85 -1.53 -2.03 41.22
N GLY A 86 -2.21 -1.79 42.33
CA GLY A 86 -2.48 -2.79 43.37
C GLY A 86 -3.76 -3.59 43.11
N SER A 87 -3.82 -4.78 43.71
CA SER A 87 -4.94 -5.73 43.57
C SER A 87 -6.24 -5.30 44.27
N LEU A 88 -6.20 -4.30 45.15
CA LEU A 88 -7.41 -3.73 45.77
C LEU A 88 -8.12 -2.71 44.85
N THR A 89 -7.58 -2.48 43.65
CA THR A 89 -8.20 -1.63 42.63
C THR A 89 -9.55 -2.20 42.19
N ASN A 90 -10.59 -1.38 42.27
CA ASN A 90 -11.95 -1.70 41.83
C ASN A 90 -12.51 -0.57 40.95
N HIS A 91 -13.79 -0.64 40.57
CA HIS A 91 -14.41 0.38 39.70
C HIS A 91 -14.70 1.73 40.39
N TYR A 92 -14.47 1.85 41.71
CA TYR A 92 -14.61 3.09 42.47
C TYR A 92 -13.27 3.70 42.90
N GLN A 93 -12.24 2.88 43.12
CA GLN A 93 -10.95 3.32 43.64
C GLN A 93 -9.78 2.58 42.98
N ILE A 94 -8.67 3.28 42.83
CA ILE A 94 -7.42 2.72 42.31
C ILE A 94 -6.40 2.71 43.45
N GLN A 95 -5.75 1.57 43.67
CA GLN A 95 -4.62 1.45 44.58
C GLN A 95 -3.33 1.61 43.77
N CYS A 96 -2.52 2.62 44.08
CA CYS A 96 -1.23 2.87 43.43
C CYS A 96 -0.11 2.72 44.46
N PHE A 97 0.89 1.88 44.17
CA PHE A 97 2.13 1.80 44.92
C PHE A 97 3.20 2.65 44.24
N SER A 98 3.90 3.46 45.02
CA SER A 98 4.99 4.32 44.59
C SER A 98 6.12 4.31 45.62
N ASN A 99 7.34 4.56 45.16
CA ASN A 99 8.55 4.75 45.94
C ASN A 99 8.94 6.24 46.09
N HIS A 100 8.18 7.17 45.50
CA HIS A 100 8.46 8.60 45.52
C HIS A 100 7.26 9.43 45.99
N LEU A 101 7.48 10.69 46.36
CA LEU A 101 6.42 11.63 46.76
C LEU A 101 6.30 12.74 45.74
N THR A 102 5.30 12.63 44.86
CA THR A 102 5.00 13.57 43.78
C THR A 102 3.50 13.77 43.66
N SER A 103 3.05 14.65 42.76
CA SER A 103 1.64 14.69 42.40
C SER A 103 1.25 13.43 41.63
N PHE A 104 0.19 12.75 42.08
CA PHE A 104 -0.30 11.53 41.47
C PHE A 104 -1.67 11.75 40.82
N ALA A 105 -1.95 10.98 39.77
CA ALA A 105 -3.26 10.86 39.16
C ALA A 105 -3.56 9.39 38.87
N GLY A 106 -4.81 8.99 39.03
CA GLY A 106 -5.31 7.67 38.65
C GLY A 106 -6.42 7.82 37.63
N GLY A 107 -6.52 6.88 36.70
CA GLY A 107 -7.58 6.88 35.70
C GLY A 107 -7.98 5.48 35.25
N PHE A 108 -9.19 5.36 34.73
CA PHE A 108 -9.68 4.17 34.06
C PHE A 108 -9.71 4.42 32.54
N ILE A 109 -9.22 3.47 31.75
CA ILE A 109 -9.43 3.49 30.31
C ILE A 109 -10.74 2.74 30.05
N ILE A 110 -11.79 3.51 29.78
CA ILE A 110 -13.11 2.97 29.50
C ILE A 110 -13.17 2.71 28.00
N LEU A 111 -13.40 1.46 27.60
CA LEU A 111 -13.68 1.13 26.21
C LEU A 111 -14.97 1.85 25.80
N PRO A 112 -15.01 2.52 24.62
CA PRO A 112 -16.23 3.17 24.17
C PRO A 112 -17.36 2.14 24.10
N ALA A 113 -18.53 2.52 24.63
CA ALA A 113 -19.70 1.66 24.57
C ALA A 113 -20.01 1.30 23.11
N PRO A 114 -20.46 0.06 22.83
CA PRO A 114 -20.85 -0.32 21.49
C PRO A 114 -21.95 0.63 20.98
N ILE A 115 -21.87 0.97 19.69
CA ILE A 115 -22.83 1.87 19.07
C ILE A 115 -24.23 1.23 19.13
N ASN A 116 -25.15 1.89 19.85
CA ASN A 116 -26.54 1.46 19.90
C ASN A 116 -27.28 2.00 18.67
N TRP A 117 -27.37 1.18 17.63
CA TRP A 117 -28.04 1.54 16.38
C TRP A 117 -29.53 1.88 16.56
N ASN A 118 -30.23 1.23 17.49
CA ASN A 118 -31.63 1.55 17.77
C ASN A 118 -31.77 2.99 18.27
N TYR A 119 -30.88 3.40 19.19
CA TYR A 119 -30.85 4.77 19.67
C TYR A 119 -30.49 5.76 18.56
N VAL A 120 -29.50 5.44 17.72
CA VAL A 120 -29.09 6.30 16.59
C VAL A 120 -30.23 6.51 15.61
N PHE A 121 -30.92 5.44 15.19
CA PHE A 121 -32.02 5.53 14.23
C PHE A 121 -33.30 6.15 14.80
N THR A 122 -33.59 5.95 16.09
CA THR A 122 -34.76 6.57 16.74
C THR A 122 -34.59 8.09 16.87
N ASN A 123 -33.35 8.56 17.06
CA ASN A 123 -33.04 9.98 17.19
C ASN A 123 -32.52 10.62 15.89
N ALA A 124 -32.44 9.85 14.80
CA ALA A 124 -32.08 10.36 13.49
C ALA A 124 -33.29 11.10 12.90
N ASP A 125 -33.37 12.41 13.15
CA ASP A 125 -34.39 13.26 12.55
C ASP A 125 -33.98 13.64 11.11
N PHE A 126 -34.28 12.74 10.18
CA PHE A 126 -34.02 12.92 8.74
C PHE A 126 -34.75 14.11 8.12
N MET A 127 -35.83 14.59 8.77
CA MET A 127 -36.67 15.68 8.26
C MET A 127 -36.12 17.06 8.64
N LYS A 128 -35.52 17.19 9.83
CA LYS A 128 -34.94 18.46 10.31
C LYS A 128 -33.75 18.93 9.47
N ASN A 129 -32.93 18.01 8.96
CA ASN A 129 -31.69 18.33 8.23
C ASN A 129 -31.66 17.74 6.81
N LYS A 130 -32.80 17.77 6.10
CA LYS A 130 -32.95 17.21 4.74
C LYS A 130 -31.81 17.58 3.78
N THR A 131 -31.34 18.83 3.82
CA THR A 131 -30.25 19.33 2.96
C THR A 131 -28.95 18.55 3.17
N VAL A 132 -28.60 18.22 4.42
CA VAL A 132 -27.38 17.48 4.76
C VAL A 132 -27.43 16.05 4.24
N TYR A 133 -28.58 15.39 4.37
CA TYR A 133 -28.73 14.04 3.85
C TYR A 133 -28.70 14.01 2.32
N LEU A 134 -29.32 15.00 1.67
CA LEU A 134 -29.32 15.11 0.21
C LEU A 134 -27.90 15.33 -0.34
N THR A 135 -27.09 16.17 0.33
CA THR A 135 -25.70 16.40 -0.07
C THR A 135 -24.84 15.14 0.14
N ILE A 136 -25.01 14.43 1.25
CA ILE A 136 -24.29 13.16 1.52
C ILE A 136 -24.62 12.10 0.48
N ILE A 137 -25.90 11.93 0.14
CA ILE A 137 -26.34 10.96 -0.88
C ILE A 137 -25.73 11.32 -2.24
N PHE A 138 -25.77 12.59 -2.62
CA PHE A 138 -25.20 13.05 -3.89
C PHE A 138 -23.70 12.81 -3.98
N VAL A 139 -22.95 13.17 -2.94
CA VAL A 139 -21.51 12.93 -2.86
C VAL A 139 -21.19 11.43 -2.88
N SER A 140 -22.00 10.60 -2.21
CA SER A 140 -21.84 9.15 -2.20
C SER A 140 -22.06 8.53 -3.58
N ILE A 141 -23.05 9.01 -4.35
CA ILE A 141 -23.31 8.56 -5.72
C ILE A 141 -22.13 8.92 -6.64
N ILE A 142 -21.65 10.17 -6.58
CA ILE A 142 -20.49 10.61 -7.37
C ILE A 142 -19.26 9.76 -7.03
N TYR A 143 -19.02 9.50 -5.74
CA TYR A 143 -17.92 8.66 -5.30
C TYR A 143 -17.99 7.24 -5.89
N ILE A 144 -19.16 6.60 -5.86
CA ILE A 144 -19.35 5.25 -6.42
C ILE A 144 -19.09 5.24 -7.93
N ILE A 145 -19.59 6.24 -8.67
CA ILE A 145 -19.36 6.35 -10.11
C ILE A 145 -17.86 6.50 -10.43
N LEU A 146 -17.17 7.39 -9.72
CA LEU A 146 -15.72 7.58 -9.87
C LEU A 146 -14.94 6.32 -9.48
N MET A 147 -15.36 5.61 -8.44
CA MET A 147 -14.74 4.35 -8.02
C MET A 147 -14.86 3.26 -9.09
N ILE A 148 -16.05 3.11 -9.70
CA ILE A 148 -16.28 2.15 -10.79
C ILE A 148 -15.43 2.52 -12.02
N TYR A 149 -15.41 3.80 -12.38
CA TYR A 149 -14.57 4.30 -13.48
C TYR A 149 -13.08 4.05 -13.22
N ALA A 150 -12.59 4.36 -12.02
CA ALA A 150 -11.20 4.14 -11.64
C ALA A 150 -10.85 2.64 -11.72
N ARG A 151 -11.69 1.75 -11.16
CA ARG A 151 -11.48 0.30 -11.24
C ARG A 151 -11.45 -0.23 -12.67
N PHE A 152 -12.30 0.29 -13.54
CA PHE A 152 -12.29 -0.09 -14.95
C PHE A 152 -10.98 0.30 -15.64
N ASN A 153 -10.46 1.49 -15.37
CA ASN A 153 -9.17 1.94 -15.90
C ASN A 153 -7.99 1.17 -15.28
N ASP A 154 -8.02 0.89 -13.98
CA ASP A 154 -6.99 0.07 -13.33
C ASP A 154 -6.93 -1.34 -13.94
N LYS A 155 -8.07 -1.96 -14.27
CA LYS A 155 -8.10 -3.26 -14.94
C LYS A 155 -7.46 -3.20 -16.34
N LYS A 156 -7.73 -2.15 -17.11
CA LYS A 156 -7.08 -1.92 -18.41
C LYS A 156 -5.59 -1.65 -18.28
N ASP A 157 -5.15 -0.97 -17.23
CA ASP A 157 -3.74 -0.74 -16.98
C ASP A 157 -3.01 -2.02 -16.59
N ILE A 158 -3.65 -2.93 -15.83
CA ILE A 158 -3.09 -4.27 -15.56
C ILE A 158 -2.85 -5.06 -16.84
N GLU A 159 -3.70 -4.93 -17.87
CA GLU A 159 -3.48 -5.55 -19.17
C GLU A 159 -2.22 -4.99 -19.90
N LYS A 160 -1.80 -3.76 -19.58
CA LYS A 160 -0.54 -3.18 -20.07
C LYS A 160 0.68 -3.64 -19.26
N LEU A 161 0.48 -4.10 -18.02
CA LEU A 161 1.53 -4.56 -17.11
C LEU A 161 1.91 -6.03 -17.40
N GLY A 162 2.67 -6.25 -18.47
CA GLY A 162 3.22 -7.57 -18.76
C GLY A 162 4.41 -7.51 -19.69
N VAL A 163 5.46 -8.33 -19.49
CA VAL A 163 6.54 -8.47 -20.47
C VAL A 163 6.03 -9.28 -21.65
N THR A 164 5.56 -8.61 -22.69
CA THR A 164 5.11 -9.27 -23.91
C THR A 164 6.33 -9.78 -24.69
N PRO A 165 6.51 -11.09 -24.87
CA PRO A 165 7.52 -11.60 -25.79
C PRO A 165 7.09 -11.31 -27.23
N LEU A 166 8.02 -11.29 -28.17
CA LEU A 166 7.62 -11.17 -29.57
C LEU A 166 7.17 -12.46 -30.19
N LEU A 167 6.45 -12.28 -31.28
CA LEU A 167 6.10 -13.33 -32.23
C LEU A 167 7.33 -14.09 -32.75
N ASP A 168 8.48 -13.45 -32.85
CA ASP A 168 9.75 -14.06 -33.26
C ASP A 168 10.60 -14.61 -32.10
N ASN A 169 10.09 -14.60 -30.86
CA ASN A 169 10.73 -15.26 -29.72
C ASN A 169 10.41 -16.75 -29.71
N TYR A 170 11.44 -17.60 -29.83
CA TYR A 170 11.35 -19.03 -29.64
C TYR A 170 11.71 -19.42 -28.19
N LYS A 171 11.15 -20.54 -27.70
CA LYS A 171 11.45 -21.05 -26.35
C LYS A 171 12.91 -21.45 -26.15
N LEU A 172 13.65 -21.69 -27.24
CA LEU A 172 15.04 -22.17 -27.23
C LEU A 172 16.07 -21.05 -27.16
N ASP A 173 15.60 -19.82 -27.23
CA ASP A 173 16.45 -18.64 -27.24
C ASP A 173 17.15 -18.44 -25.89
N GLN A 174 18.45 -18.14 -25.93
CA GLN A 174 19.30 -18.08 -24.74
C GLN A 174 19.71 -16.65 -24.35
N TYR A 175 19.57 -15.69 -25.27
CA TYR A 175 19.94 -14.30 -25.06
C TYR A 175 18.74 -13.38 -25.19
N PHE A 176 18.67 -12.33 -24.37
CA PHE A 176 17.46 -11.55 -24.18
C PHE A 176 17.77 -10.10 -23.79
N TYR A 177 17.36 -9.14 -24.63
CA TYR A 177 17.39 -7.71 -24.29
C TYR A 177 15.99 -7.17 -24.00
N GLN A 178 15.79 -6.47 -22.88
CA GLN A 178 14.56 -5.76 -22.58
C GLN A 178 14.65 -4.30 -23.05
N ILE A 179 13.74 -3.89 -23.94
CA ILE A 179 13.67 -2.50 -24.45
C ILE A 179 12.47 -1.77 -23.85
N LEU A 180 12.74 -0.67 -23.15
CA LEU A 180 11.75 0.24 -22.57
C LEU A 180 11.80 1.57 -23.30
N VAL A 181 10.70 1.93 -23.95
CA VAL A 181 10.58 3.16 -24.72
C VAL A 181 9.72 4.16 -23.96
N PHE A 182 10.29 5.30 -23.56
CA PHE A 182 9.61 6.31 -22.77
C PHE A 182 9.17 7.47 -23.67
N THR A 183 7.86 7.59 -23.88
CA THR A 183 7.24 8.76 -24.52
C THR A 183 7.25 9.94 -23.53
N GLY A 184 7.51 11.16 -24.02
CA GLY A 184 7.51 12.33 -23.13
C GLY A 184 6.10 12.80 -22.78
N GLN A 185 5.98 13.54 -21.69
CA GLN A 185 4.71 14.06 -21.19
C GLN A 185 4.47 15.46 -21.77
N ARG A 186 4.13 15.51 -23.06
CA ARG A 186 3.66 16.72 -23.76
C ARG A 186 2.26 16.47 -24.33
N ILE A 187 1.50 17.53 -24.60
CA ILE A 187 0.19 17.42 -25.27
C ILE A 187 0.38 16.70 -26.61
N ASN A 188 -0.39 15.63 -26.84
CA ASN A 188 -0.32 14.80 -28.05
C ASN A 188 1.10 14.25 -28.33
N ALA A 189 1.81 13.82 -27.27
CA ALA A 189 3.13 13.21 -27.38
C ALA A 189 3.10 11.74 -27.77
N GLY A 190 1.98 11.04 -27.53
CA GLY A 190 1.78 9.64 -27.92
C GLY A 190 1.52 9.50 -29.42
N THR A 191 1.76 8.30 -29.95
CA THR A 191 1.56 7.99 -31.37
C THR A 191 0.76 6.71 -31.56
N GLU A 192 -0.09 6.72 -32.58
CA GLU A 192 -0.80 5.53 -33.10
C GLU A 192 -0.07 4.93 -34.31
N SER A 193 0.98 5.60 -34.80
CA SER A 193 1.84 5.12 -35.88
C SER A 193 2.62 3.88 -35.45
N LYS A 194 2.95 3.00 -36.41
CA LYS A 194 3.81 1.85 -36.13
C LYS A 194 5.24 2.33 -36.01
N VAL A 195 5.78 2.24 -34.80
CA VAL A 195 7.19 2.54 -34.54
C VAL A 195 8.04 1.33 -34.94
N HIS A 196 9.20 1.55 -35.53
CA HIS A 196 10.15 0.54 -35.95
C HIS A 196 11.54 0.89 -35.40
N PHE A 197 12.37 -0.11 -35.13
CA PHE A 197 13.74 0.11 -34.69
C PHE A 197 14.70 -0.98 -35.17
N ILE A 198 15.99 -0.64 -35.15
CA ILE A 198 17.15 -1.52 -35.29
C ILE A 198 18.08 -1.23 -34.11
N LEU A 199 18.44 -2.26 -33.35
CA LEU A 199 19.46 -2.17 -32.32
C LEU A 199 20.78 -2.73 -32.87
N SER A 200 21.87 -1.99 -32.72
CA SER A 200 23.21 -2.38 -33.17
C SER A 200 24.17 -2.44 -31.98
N GLY A 201 25.00 -3.49 -31.97
CA GLY A 201 26.16 -3.60 -31.10
C GLY A 201 27.39 -4.02 -31.88
N ASP A 202 28.49 -4.28 -31.17
CA ASP A 202 29.79 -4.60 -31.77
C ASP A 202 29.79 -5.87 -32.61
N ASN A 203 29.01 -6.88 -32.19
CA ASN A 203 29.03 -8.18 -32.82
C ASN A 203 28.02 -8.30 -33.97
N ASP A 204 26.89 -7.58 -33.88
CA ASP A 204 25.80 -7.72 -34.83
C ASP A 204 24.76 -6.59 -34.71
N GLU A 205 23.81 -6.56 -35.65
CA GLU A 205 22.63 -5.70 -35.63
C GLU A 205 21.34 -6.49 -35.78
N THR A 206 20.26 -5.99 -35.21
CA THR A 206 18.94 -6.62 -35.35
C THR A 206 18.29 -6.22 -36.68
N HIS A 207 17.61 -7.15 -37.34
CA HIS A 207 16.67 -6.78 -38.40
C HIS A 207 15.56 -5.84 -37.92
N ILE A 208 14.92 -5.14 -38.85
CA ILE A 208 13.84 -4.18 -38.58
C ILE A 208 12.79 -4.78 -37.64
N LYS A 209 12.64 -4.18 -36.48
CA LYS A 209 11.68 -4.59 -35.46
C LYS A 209 10.59 -3.54 -35.30
N THR A 210 9.34 -3.90 -35.58
CA THR A 210 8.19 -3.04 -35.23
C THR A 210 7.88 -3.09 -33.72
N LYS A 211 7.70 -1.94 -33.08
CA LYS A 211 7.10 -1.75 -31.75
C LYS A 211 5.63 -2.16 -31.82
N LYS A 212 5.40 -3.45 -31.60
CA LYS A 212 4.24 -3.89 -30.84
C LYS A 212 4.78 -4.38 -29.50
N THR A 213 3.92 -4.30 -28.49
CA THR A 213 4.21 -4.64 -27.08
C THR A 213 5.33 -5.68 -26.96
N LYS A 214 6.48 -5.18 -26.46
CA LYS A 214 7.73 -5.77 -25.96
C LYS A 214 8.49 -6.79 -26.84
N LYS A 215 9.82 -6.63 -26.87
CA LYS A 215 10.80 -7.30 -27.75
C LYS A 215 12.00 -7.81 -26.96
N LEU A 216 12.35 -9.08 -27.14
CA LEU A 216 13.64 -9.64 -26.72
C LEU A 216 14.45 -10.05 -27.96
N ILE A 217 15.76 -9.83 -27.94
CA ILE A 217 16.67 -10.03 -29.08
C ILE A 217 17.54 -11.26 -28.85
N PHE A 218 17.70 -12.08 -29.91
CA PHE A 218 18.10 -13.50 -29.87
C PHE A 218 19.55 -13.87 -30.04
N ARG A 219 20.42 -12.88 -29.89
CA ARG A 219 21.86 -13.08 -29.96
C ARG A 219 22.51 -11.99 -29.15
N SER A 220 23.63 -12.32 -28.52
CA SER A 220 24.46 -11.28 -27.93
C SER A 220 24.89 -10.33 -29.04
N LEU A 221 24.48 -9.07 -28.94
CA LEU A 221 24.92 -8.02 -29.85
C LEU A 221 26.30 -7.48 -29.45
N GLY A 222 26.91 -8.02 -28.39
CA GLY A 222 28.10 -7.42 -27.76
C GLY A 222 27.75 -6.12 -27.04
N LEU A 223 28.71 -5.20 -26.99
CA LEU A 223 28.47 -3.85 -26.46
C LEU A 223 27.52 -3.10 -27.40
N LEU A 224 26.47 -2.49 -26.86
CA LEU A 224 25.52 -1.74 -27.69
C LEU A 224 26.13 -0.41 -28.13
N ASN A 225 25.91 -0.04 -29.39
CA ASN A 225 26.48 1.16 -30.01
C ASN A 225 25.40 2.22 -30.23
N TYR A 226 24.36 1.87 -30.98
CA TYR A 226 23.27 2.78 -31.31
C TYR A 226 21.95 2.04 -31.51
N ILE A 227 20.86 2.79 -31.41
CA ILE A 227 19.52 2.36 -31.82
C ILE A 227 19.00 3.32 -32.89
N ARG A 228 18.64 2.77 -34.04
CA ARG A 228 17.91 3.49 -35.09
C ARG A 228 16.43 3.28 -34.86
N ILE A 229 15.65 4.35 -34.77
CA ILE A 229 14.21 4.29 -34.47
C ILE A 229 13.43 5.26 -35.34
N TRP A 230 12.27 4.83 -35.84
CA TRP A 230 11.39 5.63 -36.70
C TRP A 230 9.93 5.20 -36.59
N HIS A 231 9.01 5.90 -37.25
CA HIS A 231 7.62 5.45 -37.41
C HIS A 231 7.12 5.60 -38.84
N ASP A 232 6.04 4.90 -39.19
CA ASP A 232 5.42 4.92 -40.53
C ASP A 232 4.48 6.12 -40.77
N ASN A 233 4.28 6.96 -39.75
CA ASN A 233 3.41 8.14 -39.79
C ASN A 233 1.95 7.81 -40.15
N SER A 234 1.49 6.58 -39.88
CA SER A 234 0.14 6.14 -40.23
C SER A 234 -0.96 6.65 -39.29
N GLY A 235 -0.61 7.28 -38.17
CA GLY A 235 -1.56 7.87 -37.23
C GLY A 235 -2.38 9.00 -37.86
N LYS A 236 -3.55 9.31 -37.30
CA LYS A 236 -4.43 10.37 -37.81
C LYS A 236 -4.23 11.68 -37.06
N GLY A 237 -4.02 12.76 -37.81
CA GLY A 237 -3.88 14.10 -37.23
C GLY A 237 -2.73 14.16 -36.24
N SER A 238 -3.00 14.63 -35.01
CA SER A 238 -1.96 14.78 -33.98
C SER A 238 -1.44 13.45 -33.42
N SER A 239 -2.08 12.30 -33.71
CA SER A 239 -1.59 10.97 -33.30
C SER A 239 -0.53 10.39 -34.26
N ALA A 240 -0.23 11.07 -35.36
CA ALA A 240 0.86 10.72 -36.27
C ALA A 240 2.23 11.07 -35.66
N SER A 241 2.28 12.26 -35.05
CA SER A 241 3.37 12.81 -34.22
C SER A 241 3.76 11.91 -33.05
N TRP A 242 5.04 11.85 -32.72
CA TRP A 242 5.54 11.19 -31.51
C TRP A 242 6.64 11.98 -30.82
N PHE A 243 6.57 12.18 -29.50
CA PHE A 243 7.68 12.77 -28.74
C PHE A 243 8.40 11.68 -27.94
N LEU A 244 9.59 11.30 -28.40
CA LEU A 244 10.42 10.32 -27.72
C LEU A 244 11.30 11.01 -26.66
N LYS A 245 11.16 10.59 -25.39
CA LYS A 245 11.95 11.13 -24.29
C LYS A 245 13.31 10.43 -24.22
N TYR A 246 13.30 9.11 -24.00
CA TYR A 246 14.49 8.27 -23.93
C TYR A 246 14.12 6.78 -24.09
N ILE A 247 15.11 5.93 -24.34
CA ILE A 247 14.99 4.48 -24.39
C ILE A 247 15.98 3.88 -23.40
N ILE A 248 15.57 2.84 -22.68
CA ILE A 248 16.46 2.00 -21.87
C ILE A 248 16.46 0.61 -22.48
N VAL A 249 17.66 0.11 -22.81
CA VAL A 249 17.86 -1.29 -23.18
C VAL A 249 18.60 -1.97 -22.05
N THR A 250 18.00 -3.02 -21.49
CA THR A 250 18.62 -3.83 -20.43
C THR A 250 18.98 -5.18 -21.00
N ASP A 251 20.24 -5.55 -20.92
CA ASP A 251 20.68 -6.91 -21.18
C ASP A 251 20.25 -7.79 -19.99
N LEU A 252 19.43 -8.83 -20.23
CA LEU A 252 18.88 -9.65 -19.13
C LEU A 252 19.87 -10.70 -18.62
N GLN A 253 20.97 -10.93 -19.33
CA GLN A 253 22.02 -11.87 -18.95
C GLN A 253 23.04 -11.17 -18.05
N THR A 254 23.48 -9.98 -18.44
CA THR A 254 24.48 -9.21 -17.69
C THR A 254 23.87 -8.20 -16.72
N MET A 255 22.56 -7.94 -16.84
CA MET A 255 21.83 -6.88 -16.13
C MET A 255 22.36 -5.46 -16.43
N GLU A 256 23.16 -5.30 -17.48
CA GLU A 256 23.69 -4.01 -17.92
C GLU A 256 22.61 -3.16 -18.59
N LYS A 257 22.62 -1.84 -18.30
CA LYS A 257 21.62 -0.88 -18.80
C LYS A 257 22.27 0.15 -19.72
N PHE A 258 21.79 0.18 -20.96
CA PHE A 258 22.17 1.14 -21.97
C PHE A 258 21.06 2.18 -22.14
N HIS A 259 21.44 3.45 -22.07
CA HIS A 259 20.51 4.57 -22.14
C HIS A 259 20.67 5.29 -23.47
N PHE A 260 19.57 5.57 -24.15
CA PHE A 260 19.54 6.34 -25.41
C PHE A 260 18.64 7.56 -25.20
N ILE A 261 19.23 8.75 -25.22
CA ILE A 261 18.53 10.01 -24.92
C ILE A 261 18.14 10.68 -26.24
N SER A 262 16.88 11.13 -26.36
CA SER A 262 16.40 11.83 -27.57
C SER A 262 15.82 13.21 -27.24
N GLN A 263 14.74 13.26 -26.46
CA GLN A 263 14.00 14.49 -26.10
C GLN A 263 13.54 15.33 -27.30
N ARG A 264 13.15 14.70 -28.40
CA ARG A 264 12.74 15.37 -29.64
C ARG A 264 11.43 14.83 -30.21
N TRP A 265 10.81 15.62 -31.09
CA TRP A 265 9.68 15.13 -31.88
C TRP A 265 10.17 14.27 -33.05
N PHE A 266 9.39 13.24 -33.32
CA PHE A 266 9.42 12.40 -34.50
C PHE A 266 8.08 12.70 -35.19
N ALA A 267 8.10 13.64 -36.11
CA ALA A 267 6.90 14.21 -36.72
C ALA A 267 7.30 14.99 -37.97
N VAL A 268 6.48 14.92 -39.02
CA VAL A 268 6.71 15.70 -40.25
C VAL A 268 6.39 17.17 -40.03
N GLU A 269 5.45 17.45 -39.12
CA GLU A 269 4.87 18.76 -38.87
C GLU A 269 5.42 19.49 -37.61
N LYS A 270 6.39 18.89 -36.89
CA LYS A 270 6.99 19.49 -35.68
C LYS A 270 8.51 19.35 -35.66
N ASP A 271 9.14 20.21 -34.86
CA ASP A 271 10.59 20.20 -34.59
C ASP A 271 11.39 20.36 -35.90
N ASP A 272 12.17 19.35 -36.30
CA ASP A 272 12.99 19.35 -37.52
C ASP A 272 12.37 18.55 -38.67
N GLY A 273 11.12 18.08 -38.54
CA GLY A 273 10.41 17.36 -39.60
C GLY A 273 10.84 15.90 -39.79
N PHE A 274 11.78 15.39 -38.98
CA PHE A 274 12.28 14.03 -39.12
C PHE A 274 11.44 13.04 -38.31
N ILE A 275 11.08 11.92 -38.94
CA ILE A 275 10.37 10.79 -38.32
C ILE A 275 11.30 9.62 -37.97
N GLU A 276 12.60 9.77 -38.24
CA GLU A 276 13.64 8.76 -38.08
C GLU A 276 14.88 9.37 -37.43
N ARG A 277 15.49 8.66 -36.46
CA ARG A 277 16.75 9.06 -35.83
C ARG A 277 17.62 7.86 -35.45
N ILE A 278 18.92 8.09 -35.43
CA ILE A 278 19.92 7.20 -34.85
C ILE A 278 20.36 7.81 -33.51
N LEU A 279 20.23 7.05 -32.43
CA LEU A 279 20.60 7.45 -31.08
C LEU A 279 21.77 6.58 -30.61
N SER A 280 22.89 7.18 -30.24
CA SER A 280 24.03 6.47 -29.65
C SER A 280 23.79 6.19 -28.16
N VAL A 281 24.51 5.21 -27.61
CA VAL A 281 24.54 4.99 -26.16
C VAL A 281 25.04 6.26 -25.46
N ALA A 282 24.29 6.71 -24.46
CA ALA A 282 24.61 7.88 -23.67
C ALA A 282 25.84 7.62 -22.79
N SER A 283 26.76 8.58 -22.78
CA SER A 283 27.88 8.61 -21.85
C SER A 283 27.43 8.87 -20.41
N GLU A 284 28.29 8.56 -19.43
CA GLU A 284 27.99 8.84 -18.01
C GLU A 284 27.69 10.33 -17.73
N MET A 285 28.36 11.23 -18.46
CA MET A 285 28.11 12.67 -18.34
C MET A 285 26.72 13.05 -18.85
N GLU A 286 26.31 12.53 -20.01
CA GLU A 286 24.98 12.76 -20.58
C GLU A 286 23.87 12.15 -19.74
N LYS A 287 24.08 10.94 -19.20
CA LYS A 287 23.17 10.30 -18.23
C LYS A 287 22.95 11.22 -17.04
N ARG A 288 24.02 11.70 -16.40
CA ARG A 288 23.92 12.60 -15.23
C ARG A 288 23.23 13.90 -15.57
N ALA A 289 23.58 14.54 -16.69
CA ALA A 289 22.93 15.78 -17.14
C ALA A 289 21.44 15.57 -17.40
N PHE A 290 21.08 14.48 -18.07
CA PHE A 290 19.69 14.12 -18.33
C PHE A 290 18.91 13.85 -17.05
N PHE A 291 19.44 13.02 -16.14
CA PHE A 291 18.78 12.71 -14.87
C PHE A 291 18.67 13.93 -13.96
N TYR A 292 19.65 14.84 -13.99
CA TYR A 292 19.59 16.13 -13.30
C TYR A 292 18.49 17.03 -13.87
N ILE A 293 18.39 17.15 -15.20
CA ILE A 293 17.30 17.92 -15.83
C ILE A 293 15.95 17.26 -15.55
N LEU A 294 15.89 15.93 -15.61
CA LEU A 294 14.69 15.14 -15.34
C LEU A 294 14.22 15.36 -13.91
N SER A 295 15.10 15.24 -12.91
CA SER A 295 14.76 15.43 -11.49
C SER A 295 14.32 16.86 -11.19
N LYS A 296 14.99 17.85 -11.80
CA LYS A 296 14.61 19.26 -11.67
C LYS A 296 13.27 19.59 -12.33
N LYS A 297 12.94 18.90 -13.44
CA LYS A 297 11.64 18.99 -14.12
C LYS A 297 10.63 17.96 -13.62
N ALA A 298 10.97 17.10 -12.64
CA ALA A 298 10.17 15.95 -12.26
C ALA A 298 8.96 16.39 -11.45
N TYR A 299 7.93 16.75 -12.21
CA TYR A 299 6.53 16.69 -11.82
C TYR A 299 6.14 15.32 -11.23
N HIS A 300 6.94 14.27 -11.46
CA HIS A 300 6.75 12.91 -10.93
C HIS A 300 6.66 12.86 -9.39
N SER A 301 7.39 13.69 -8.63
CA SER A 301 7.23 13.68 -7.17
C SER A 301 5.95 14.39 -6.69
N VAL A 302 5.41 15.32 -7.49
CA VAL A 302 4.15 16.03 -7.18
C VAL A 302 2.94 15.23 -7.66
N SER A 303 3.08 14.54 -8.79
CA SER A 303 2.07 13.66 -9.40
C SER A 303 1.89 12.37 -8.61
N ASP A 304 2.98 11.63 -8.31
CA ASP A 304 2.90 10.38 -7.55
C ASP A 304 2.86 10.60 -6.03
N GLY A 305 3.42 11.71 -5.53
CA GLY A 305 3.47 12.01 -4.09
C GLY A 305 2.15 12.54 -3.52
N TYR A 306 1.28 13.12 -4.36
CA TYR A 306 -0.05 13.56 -3.96
C TYR A 306 -1.12 12.62 -4.56
N LEU A 307 -1.68 11.78 -3.70
CA LEU A 307 -2.72 10.77 -4.02
C LEU A 307 -3.81 11.32 -4.97
N TRP A 308 -4.26 12.56 -4.75
CA TRP A 308 -5.31 13.21 -5.55
C TRP A 308 -4.89 13.56 -6.98
N PHE A 309 -3.64 13.98 -7.21
CA PHE A 309 -3.15 14.33 -8.54
C PHE A 309 -2.70 13.10 -9.33
N SER A 310 -2.27 12.04 -8.65
CA SER A 310 -1.83 10.78 -9.27
C SER A 310 -2.91 10.14 -10.16
N ILE A 311 -4.19 10.30 -9.79
CA ILE A 311 -5.34 9.79 -10.53
C ILE A 311 -5.43 10.40 -11.94
N PHE A 312 -5.05 11.67 -12.10
CA PHE A 312 -5.20 12.43 -13.35
C PHE A 312 -3.90 12.61 -14.13
N SER A 313 -2.75 12.32 -13.51
CA SER A 313 -1.44 12.66 -14.06
C SER A 313 -0.58 11.45 -14.42
N ARG A 314 -1.14 10.23 -14.35
CA ARG A 314 -0.45 9.01 -14.78
C ARG A 314 -0.01 9.10 -16.25
N PRO A 315 1.25 8.74 -16.57
CA PRO A 315 1.70 8.67 -17.95
C PRO A 315 0.93 7.58 -18.73
N PRO A 316 0.65 7.81 -20.03
CA PRO A 316 -0.19 6.93 -20.87
C PRO A 316 0.37 5.53 -21.15
#